data_AF-A0A6F9BMI5-F1
#
_entry.id   AF-A0A6F9BMI5-F1
#
_cell.length_a   1.000
_cell.length_b   1.000
_cell.length_c   1.000
_cell.angle_alpha   90.00
_cell.angle_beta   90.00
_cell.angle_gamma   90.00
#
_symmetry.space_group_name_H-M   'P 1'
#
loop_
_entity.id
_entity.type
_entity.pdbx_description
1 polymer ?
#
loop_
_entity_poly.entity_id
_entity_poly.type
_entity_poly.pdbx_seq_one_letter_code
_entity_poly.pdbx_strand_id
1 'polypeptide(L)'
;VAPKLRPMRGQSLMEGERLYLKCEASGNPSPSFRWYKDGRELQRGKDVKIKTNKKNSKVQINRARLEDSGNYTCVVENTLGQENATSSISVQSLIATLPLFLANPYSYSLSSIVTTTLSPGSSHARRCNDTEKSYCVNGGDCYFIHGINQLSCK
;
A
#
# COMPACT_ATOMS: atom_id res chain seq x y z
N VAL A 1 -31.54 -33.01 -8.88
CA VAL A 1 -31.32 -32.12 -7.72
C VAL A 1 -30.52 -30.91 -8.18
N ALA A 2 -31.12 -29.71 -8.12
CA ALA A 2 -30.42 -28.45 -8.39
C ALA A 2 -29.20 -28.30 -7.45
N PRO A 3 -28.14 -27.59 -7.87
CA PRO A 3 -26.94 -27.47 -7.06
C PRO A 3 -27.24 -26.73 -5.76
N LYS A 4 -26.63 -27.18 -4.66
CA LYS A 4 -26.63 -26.48 -3.38
C LYS A 4 -25.22 -26.19 -2.91
N LEU A 5 -24.89 -24.91 -2.78
CA LEU A 5 -23.59 -24.40 -2.34
C LEU A 5 -23.48 -24.38 -0.82
N ARG A 6 -22.28 -24.70 -0.33
CA ARG A 6 -21.88 -24.39 1.05
C ARG A 6 -21.35 -22.96 1.13
N PRO A 7 -21.60 -22.26 2.26
CA PRO A 7 -21.05 -20.92 2.48
C PRO A 7 -19.53 -20.90 2.33
N MET A 8 -19.03 -19.90 1.62
CA MET A 8 -17.61 -19.65 1.47
C MET A 8 -17.09 -18.78 2.62
N ARG A 9 -15.82 -18.96 2.96
CA ARG A 9 -15.16 -18.19 4.02
C ARG A 9 -14.28 -17.10 3.41
N GLY A 10 -14.49 -15.86 3.84
CA GLY A 10 -13.55 -14.77 3.62
C GLY A 10 -12.24 -14.99 4.38
N GLN A 11 -11.19 -14.29 3.95
CA GLN A 11 -9.85 -14.37 4.53
C GLN A 11 -9.21 -12.97 4.52
N SER A 12 -8.45 -12.70 5.58
CA SER A 12 -7.54 -11.56 5.65
C SER A 12 -6.13 -12.10 5.69
N LEU A 13 -5.30 -11.67 4.75
CA LEU A 13 -3.94 -12.18 4.53
C LEU A 13 -2.95 -11.03 4.52
N MET A 14 -1.70 -11.33 4.81
CA MET A 14 -0.58 -10.44 4.53
C MET A 14 -0.04 -10.69 3.12
N GLU A 15 0.51 -9.65 2.51
CA GLU A 15 1.21 -9.76 1.23
C GLU A 15 2.30 -10.85 1.30
N GLY A 16 2.36 -11.70 0.29
CA GLY A 16 3.24 -12.85 0.22
C GLY A 16 2.67 -14.15 0.82
N GLU A 17 1.58 -14.10 1.60
CA GLU A 17 0.93 -15.29 2.13
C GLU A 17 0.19 -16.09 1.04
N ARG A 18 -0.16 -17.34 1.37
CA ARG A 18 -0.89 -18.21 0.44
C ARG A 18 -2.40 -18.02 0.64
N LEU A 19 -3.08 -17.53 -0.41
CA LEU A 19 -4.54 -17.54 -0.46
C LEU A 19 -5.04 -18.94 -0.87
N TYR A 20 -6.04 -19.44 -0.14
CA TYR A 20 -6.71 -20.70 -0.46
C TYR A 20 -8.23 -20.57 -0.36
N LEU A 21 -8.91 -20.58 -1.49
CA LEU A 21 -10.37 -20.56 -1.55
C LEU A 21 -10.90 -21.97 -1.85
N LYS A 22 -12.01 -22.31 -1.20
CA LYS A 22 -12.70 -23.58 -1.39
C LYS A 22 -14.19 -23.34 -1.56
N CYS A 23 -14.72 -23.87 -2.64
CA CYS A 23 -16.15 -23.89 -2.95
C CYS A 23 -16.60 -25.35 -3.00
N GLU A 24 -17.63 -25.69 -2.23
CA GLU A 24 -18.21 -27.04 -2.20
C GLU A 24 -19.68 -26.97 -2.55
N ALA A 25 -20.14 -27.87 -3.40
CA ALA A 25 -21.55 -27.99 -3.75
C ALA A 25 -21.99 -29.45 -3.81
N SER A 26 -23.25 -29.69 -3.48
CA SER A 26 -23.96 -30.91 -3.80
C SER A 26 -24.86 -30.66 -5.02
N GLY A 27 -25.17 -31.70 -5.78
CA GLY A 27 -26.02 -31.60 -6.96
C GLY A 27 -25.99 -32.89 -7.76
N ASN A 28 -27.09 -33.20 -8.44
CA ASN A 28 -27.18 -34.33 -9.36
C ASN A 28 -28.05 -33.92 -10.56
N PRO A 29 -27.50 -33.85 -11.80
CA PRO A 29 -26.14 -34.22 -12.22
C PRO A 29 -25.00 -33.45 -11.53
N SER A 30 -23.78 -34.02 -11.54
CA SER A 30 -22.61 -33.38 -10.92
C SER A 30 -22.41 -31.99 -11.50
N PRO A 31 -22.38 -30.93 -10.67
CA PRO A 31 -22.36 -29.58 -11.20
C PRO A 31 -20.97 -29.17 -11.69
N SER A 32 -20.95 -28.19 -12.59
CA SER A 32 -19.76 -27.48 -13.03
C SER A 32 -19.45 -26.30 -12.10
N PHE A 33 -18.19 -25.85 -12.06
CA PHE A 33 -17.73 -24.76 -11.20
C PHE A 33 -17.00 -23.71 -12.05
N ARG A 34 -17.37 -22.44 -11.87
CA ARG A 34 -16.69 -21.27 -12.43
C ARG A 34 -16.34 -20.29 -11.32
N TRP A 35 -15.21 -19.61 -11.45
CA TRP A 35 -14.72 -18.66 -10.47
C TRP A 35 -14.68 -17.27 -11.09
N TYR A 36 -15.05 -16.27 -10.31
CA TYR A 36 -14.99 -14.87 -10.69
C TYR A 36 -14.32 -14.08 -9.58
N LYS A 37 -13.57 -13.06 -9.96
CA LYS A 37 -13.03 -12.05 -9.05
C LYS A 37 -13.56 -10.69 -9.52
N ASP A 38 -14.28 -10.01 -8.64
CA ASP A 38 -14.88 -8.69 -8.92
C ASP A 38 -15.69 -8.67 -10.22
N GLY A 39 -16.45 -9.75 -10.46
CA GLY A 39 -17.29 -9.94 -11.64
C GLY A 39 -16.57 -10.43 -12.91
N ARG A 40 -15.23 -10.52 -12.91
CA ARG A 40 -14.46 -11.04 -14.05
C ARG A 40 -14.09 -12.50 -13.84
N GLU A 41 -14.23 -13.32 -14.89
CA GLU A 41 -13.90 -14.74 -14.78
C GLU A 41 -12.40 -14.93 -14.46
N LEU A 42 -12.15 -15.71 -13.41
CA LEU A 42 -10.81 -15.99 -12.93
C LEU A 42 -10.19 -17.09 -13.78
N GLN A 43 -9.14 -16.74 -14.52
CA GLN A 43 -8.42 -17.69 -15.36
C GLN A 43 -7.27 -18.36 -14.62
N ARG A 44 -6.94 -19.58 -15.04
CA ARG A 44 -5.73 -20.28 -14.58
C ARG A 44 -4.51 -19.57 -15.13
N GLY A 45 -3.50 -19.38 -14.28
CA GLY A 45 -2.24 -18.74 -14.67
C GLY A 45 -1.06 -19.35 -13.94
N LYS A 46 0.12 -18.73 -14.10
CA LYS A 46 1.35 -19.13 -13.41
C LYS A 46 1.18 -19.07 -11.89
N ASP A 47 0.53 -18.01 -11.41
CA ASP A 47 0.37 -17.70 -9.99
C ASP A 47 -0.99 -18.19 -9.42
N VAL A 48 -2.01 -18.34 -10.28
CA VAL A 48 -3.38 -18.76 -9.91
C VAL A 48 -3.64 -20.20 -10.33
N LYS A 49 -3.76 -21.10 -9.35
CA LYS A 49 -4.06 -22.52 -9.58
C LYS A 49 -5.50 -22.84 -9.22
N ILE A 50 -6.27 -23.37 -10.19
CA ILE A 50 -7.65 -23.79 -9.98
C ILE A 50 -7.75 -25.30 -10.14
N LYS A 51 -8.21 -26.01 -9.11
CA LYS A 51 -8.45 -27.47 -9.12
C LYS A 51 -9.93 -27.74 -8.87
N THR A 52 -10.58 -28.41 -9.82
CA THR A 52 -12.01 -28.75 -9.74
C THR A 52 -12.19 -30.26 -9.76
N ASN A 53 -12.99 -30.75 -8.82
CA ASN A 53 -13.47 -32.13 -8.70
C ASN A 53 -15.01 -32.14 -8.80
N LYS A 54 -15.63 -33.33 -8.81
CA LYS A 54 -17.10 -33.48 -8.96
C LYS A 54 -17.95 -32.76 -7.89
N LYS A 55 -17.38 -32.51 -6.70
CA LYS A 55 -18.10 -31.94 -5.54
C LYS A 55 -17.51 -30.63 -5.02
N ASN A 56 -16.32 -30.24 -5.49
CA ASN A 56 -15.66 -29.04 -5.01
C ASN A 56 -14.71 -28.44 -6.03
N SER A 57 -14.47 -27.15 -5.91
CA SER A 57 -13.43 -26.43 -6.63
C SER A 57 -12.60 -25.60 -5.67
N LYS A 58 -11.31 -25.48 -5.96
CA LYS A 58 -10.31 -24.83 -5.10
C LYS A 58 -9.48 -23.87 -5.94
N VAL A 59 -9.31 -22.65 -5.43
CA VAL A 59 -8.38 -21.65 -5.99
C VAL A 59 -7.24 -21.48 -5.01
N GLN A 60 -6.02 -21.44 -5.53
CA GLN A 60 -4.81 -21.26 -4.73
C GLN A 60 -3.90 -20.24 -5.41
N ILE A 61 -3.52 -19.21 -4.65
CA ILE A 61 -2.50 -18.22 -5.03
C ILE A 61 -1.35 -18.38 -4.04
N ASN A 62 -0.14 -18.67 -4.53
CA ASN A 62 0.98 -19.02 -3.65
C ASN A 62 1.57 -17.83 -2.91
N ARG A 63 1.53 -16.64 -3.51
CA ARG A 63 2.02 -15.39 -2.96
C ARG A 63 0.99 -14.32 -3.28
N ALA A 64 0.14 -14.01 -2.31
CA ALA A 64 -0.90 -13.02 -2.44
C ALA A 64 -0.29 -11.63 -2.60
N ARG A 65 -0.86 -10.83 -3.49
CA ARG A 65 -0.51 -9.42 -3.71
C ARG A 65 -1.67 -8.55 -3.27
N LEU A 66 -1.41 -7.25 -3.07
CA LEU A 66 -2.48 -6.29 -2.78
C LEU A 66 -3.60 -6.32 -3.83
N GLU A 67 -3.22 -6.49 -5.10
CA GLU A 67 -4.14 -6.63 -6.23
C GLU A 67 -5.02 -7.89 -6.15
N ASP A 68 -4.66 -8.91 -5.39
CA ASP A 68 -5.48 -10.13 -5.22
C ASP A 68 -6.66 -9.92 -4.27
N SER A 69 -6.72 -8.80 -3.56
CA SER A 69 -7.90 -8.40 -2.77
C SER A 69 -9.12 -8.26 -3.67
N GLY A 70 -10.30 -8.52 -3.11
CA GLY A 70 -11.56 -8.38 -3.82
C GLY A 70 -12.60 -9.43 -3.43
N ASN A 71 -13.71 -9.43 -4.17
CA ASN A 71 -14.80 -10.37 -3.98
C ASN A 71 -14.67 -11.54 -4.95
N TYR A 72 -14.48 -12.73 -4.38
CA TYR A 72 -14.39 -13.97 -5.14
C TYR A 72 -15.73 -14.69 -5.13
N THR A 73 -16.30 -14.90 -6.31
CA THR A 73 -17.59 -15.58 -6.48
C THR A 73 -17.37 -16.93 -7.15
N CYS A 74 -17.89 -17.99 -6.52
CA CYS A 74 -17.99 -19.30 -7.12
C CYS A 74 -19.41 -19.48 -7.67
N VAL A 75 -19.52 -19.75 -8.97
CA VAL A 75 -20.79 -20.07 -9.64
C VAL A 75 -20.82 -21.57 -9.91
N VAL A 76 -21.91 -22.21 -9.51
CA VAL A 76 -22.11 -23.65 -9.64
C VAL A 76 -23.39 -23.93 -10.40
N GLU A 77 -23.30 -24.78 -11.42
CA GLU A 77 -24.38 -24.97 -12.38
C GLU A 77 -24.53 -26.43 -12.82
N ASN A 78 -25.77 -26.90 -12.92
CA ASN A 78 -26.12 -28.13 -13.62
C ASN A 78 -27.40 -27.91 -14.46
N THR A 79 -27.87 -28.95 -15.13
CA THR A 79 -29.06 -28.90 -16.00
C THR A 79 -30.37 -28.54 -15.28
N LEU A 80 -30.38 -28.52 -13.94
CA LEU A 80 -31.55 -28.26 -13.12
C LEU A 80 -31.49 -26.90 -12.40
N GLY A 81 -30.38 -26.16 -12.54
CA GLY A 81 -30.27 -24.81 -11.96
C GLY A 81 -28.84 -24.36 -11.72
N GLN A 82 -28.74 -23.16 -11.15
CA GLN A 82 -27.49 -22.47 -10.83
C GLN A 82 -27.58 -21.84 -9.44
N GLU A 83 -26.48 -21.84 -8.71
CA GLU A 83 -26.32 -21.09 -7.46
C GLU A 83 -24.94 -20.45 -7.43
N ASN A 84 -24.77 -19.38 -6.64
CA ASN A 84 -23.48 -18.73 -6.44
C ASN A 84 -23.21 -18.46 -4.96
N ALA A 85 -21.93 -18.32 -4.62
CA ALA A 85 -21.48 -17.92 -3.29
C ALA A 85 -20.29 -16.99 -3.43
N THR A 86 -20.27 -15.93 -2.63
CA THR A 86 -19.22 -14.90 -2.68
C THR A 86 -18.49 -14.82 -1.35
N SER A 87 -17.18 -14.64 -1.39
CA SER A 87 -16.34 -14.37 -0.23
C SER A 87 -15.43 -13.17 -0.49
N SER A 88 -15.35 -12.26 0.48
CA SER A 88 -14.44 -11.11 0.45
C SER A 88 -13.06 -11.50 0.95
N ILE A 89 -12.03 -11.11 0.21
CA ILE A 89 -10.63 -11.36 0.53
C ILE A 89 -9.91 -10.03 0.64
N SER A 90 -9.16 -9.86 1.72
CA SER A 90 -8.36 -8.66 2.01
C SER A 90 -6.89 -9.06 2.14
N VAL A 91 -6.02 -8.42 1.36
CA VAL A 91 -4.57 -8.58 1.46
C VAL A 91 -3.98 -7.26 1.96
N GLN A 92 -3.23 -7.29 3.05
CA GLN A 92 -2.61 -6.13 3.67
C GLN A 92 -1.09 -6.17 3.50
N SER A 93 -0.46 -5.02 3.38
CA SER A 93 1.01 -4.90 3.35
C SER A 93 1.47 -4.09 4.56
N LEU A 94 2.55 -4.54 5.22
CA LEU A 94 3.15 -3.85 6.36
C LEU A 94 3.74 -2.48 5.98
N ILE A 95 3.98 -2.24 4.69
CA ILE A 95 4.59 -1.02 4.16
C ILE A 95 3.51 -0.01 3.73
N ALA A 96 2.29 -0.47 3.43
CA ALA A 96 1.18 0.38 2.97
C ALA A 96 0.60 1.29 4.08
N THR A 97 0.90 1.00 5.35
CA THR A 97 0.49 1.81 6.50
C THR A 97 1.57 2.75 7.00
N LEU A 98 2.77 2.75 6.40
CA LEU A 98 3.74 3.81 6.64
C LEU A 98 3.28 5.02 5.82
N PRO A 99 2.71 6.07 6.45
CA PRO A 99 2.42 7.28 5.73
C PRO A 99 3.76 7.76 5.16
N LEU A 100 3.81 8.00 3.85
CA LEU A 100 4.95 8.62 3.17
C LEU A 100 5.29 10.02 3.74
N PHE A 101 4.62 10.47 4.81
CA PHE A 101 4.96 11.65 5.60
C PHE A 101 6.33 11.61 6.27
N LEU A 102 7.01 10.45 6.34
CA LEU A 102 8.43 10.43 6.69
C LEU A 102 9.37 10.63 5.50
N ALA A 103 8.82 10.68 4.28
CA ALA A 103 9.56 10.90 3.05
C ALA A 103 9.37 12.33 2.51
N ASN A 104 9.56 13.36 3.35
CA ASN A 104 10.36 14.50 2.92
C ASN A 104 10.82 15.37 4.11
N PRO A 105 12.13 15.40 4.46
CA PRO A 105 12.65 16.39 5.40
C PRO A 105 12.92 17.78 4.77
N TYR A 106 12.69 17.99 3.46
CA TYR A 106 12.89 19.30 2.80
C TYR A 106 11.90 19.55 1.65
N SER A 107 10.75 20.15 1.95
CA SER A 107 9.96 20.87 0.94
C SER A 107 10.06 22.38 1.20
N TYR A 108 11.21 22.98 0.87
CA TYR A 108 11.27 24.43 0.73
C TYR A 108 11.05 24.78 -0.75
N SER A 109 10.01 25.57 -1.02
CA SER A 109 9.86 26.23 -2.32
C SER A 109 10.94 27.31 -2.46
N LEU A 110 11.70 27.29 -3.54
CA LEU A 110 12.65 28.34 -3.91
C LEU A 110 11.93 29.58 -4.49
N SER A 111 11.08 30.24 -3.70
CA SER A 111 10.35 31.44 -4.17
C SER A 111 10.35 32.63 -3.22
N SER A 112 11.25 32.69 -2.24
CA SER A 112 11.33 33.85 -1.34
C SER A 112 12.76 34.18 -0.95
N ILE A 113 13.65 34.43 -1.92
CA ILE A 113 14.84 35.21 -1.61
C ILE A 113 14.36 36.65 -1.43
N VAL A 114 14.09 37.04 -0.18
CA VAL A 114 13.97 38.45 0.18
C VAL A 114 15.39 39.00 0.20
N THR A 115 15.84 39.54 -0.93
CA THR A 115 17.06 40.36 -0.98
C THR A 115 16.79 41.66 -0.22
N THR A 116 17.00 41.64 1.09
CA THR A 116 17.07 42.88 1.87
C THR A 116 18.41 43.52 1.55
N THR A 117 18.41 44.47 0.60
CA THR A 117 19.55 45.35 0.36
C THR A 117 19.76 46.21 1.61
N LEU A 118 20.74 45.86 2.44
CA LEU A 118 21.19 46.72 3.52
C LEU A 118 21.99 47.88 2.91
N SER A 119 21.44 49.08 3.03
CA SER A 119 22.13 50.35 2.75
C SER A 119 23.37 50.50 3.64
N PRO A 120 24.51 50.98 3.11
CA PRO A 120 25.75 51.10 3.86
C PRO A 120 25.64 52.26 4.87
N GLY A 121 25.68 51.97 6.18
CA GLY A 121 25.69 53.04 7.18
C GLY A 121 25.42 52.71 8.66
N SER A 122 25.30 51.45 9.09
CA SER A 122 25.15 51.17 10.53
C SER A 122 26.50 50.96 11.22
N SER A 123 26.81 51.86 12.15
CA SER A 123 28.09 51.96 12.88
C SER A 123 28.36 50.87 13.92
N HIS A 124 27.65 49.73 13.88
CA HIS A 124 27.70 48.70 14.94
C HIS A 124 28.03 47.27 14.47
N ALA A 125 28.31 47.05 13.18
CA ALA A 125 28.78 45.74 12.71
C ALA A 125 30.31 45.62 12.85
N ARG A 126 30.81 44.95 13.90
CA ARG A 126 32.22 44.51 13.93
C ARG A 126 32.40 43.32 13.01
N ARG A 127 33.47 43.33 12.21
CA ARG A 127 33.89 42.24 11.31
C ARG A 127 34.12 40.95 12.10
N CYS A 128 33.42 39.88 11.77
CA CYS A 128 33.84 38.52 12.10
C CYS A 128 35.03 38.16 11.20
N ASN A 129 36.13 37.69 11.80
CA ASN A 129 37.38 37.46 11.10
C ASN A 129 37.30 36.18 10.23
N ASP A 130 37.35 36.40 8.92
CA ASP A 130 37.89 35.57 7.83
C ASP A 130 37.54 34.08 7.73
N THR A 131 36.23 33.76 7.71
CA THR A 131 35.70 32.76 6.76
C THR A 131 34.29 33.19 6.32
N GLU A 132 34.05 33.20 5.01
CA GLU A 132 33.02 33.97 4.27
C GLU A 132 31.53 33.83 4.65
N LYS A 133 31.10 33.18 5.74
CA LYS A 133 29.66 32.94 6.00
C LYS A 133 29.25 32.91 7.47
N SER A 134 29.49 34.00 8.19
CA SER A 134 28.93 34.20 9.53
C SER A 134 28.35 35.61 9.68
N TYR A 135 27.17 35.72 10.30
CA TYR A 135 26.58 37.00 10.70
C TYR A 135 25.94 36.87 12.10
N CYS A 136 25.89 37.99 12.82
CA CYS A 136 25.37 38.06 14.18
C CYS A 136 24.10 38.94 14.17
N VAL A 137 23.12 38.58 15.00
CA VAL A 137 21.87 39.33 15.14
C VAL A 137 21.73 39.78 16.60
N ASN A 138 21.26 41.02 16.78
CA ASN A 138 21.13 41.77 18.02
C ASN A 138 21.15 40.95 19.32
N GLY A 139 22.25 41.09 20.08
CA GLY A 139 22.26 40.78 21.50
C GLY A 139 22.71 39.38 21.93
N GLY A 140 23.50 38.63 21.15
CA GLY A 140 24.25 37.52 21.76
C GLY A 140 25.04 36.59 20.85
N ASP A 141 24.47 36.13 19.74
CA ASP A 141 25.00 34.92 19.10
C ASP A 141 25.27 35.07 17.58
N CYS A 142 26.32 34.40 17.12
CA CYS A 142 26.69 34.31 15.70
C CYS A 142 26.45 32.89 15.18
N TYR A 143 25.91 32.77 13.96
CA TYR A 143 25.52 31.48 13.36
C TYR A 143 26.30 31.19 12.07
N PHE A 144 26.67 29.92 11.85
CA PHE A 144 27.31 29.43 10.64
C PHE A 144 26.30 28.79 9.68
N ILE A 145 26.49 29.02 8.38
CA ILE A 145 25.72 28.37 7.32
C ILE A 145 26.46 27.08 6.93
N HIS A 146 25.94 25.93 7.38
CA HIS A 146 26.38 24.53 7.16
C HIS A 146 27.34 23.91 8.20
N GLY A 147 26.78 23.10 9.10
CA GLY A 147 27.52 22.13 9.91
C GLY A 147 26.92 21.90 11.30
N ILE A 148 26.62 20.65 11.62
CA ILE A 148 25.88 20.12 12.79
C ILE A 148 26.55 20.29 14.17
N ASN A 149 27.35 21.33 14.42
CA ASN A 149 27.94 21.56 15.75
C ASN A 149 27.61 22.96 16.29
N GLN A 150 26.82 22.99 17.35
CA GLN A 150 26.44 24.18 18.11
C GLN A 150 27.62 24.58 19.01
N LEU A 151 28.27 25.72 18.71
CA LEU A 151 29.23 26.36 19.61
C LEU A 151 28.54 27.55 20.28
N SER A 152 28.70 27.68 21.60
CA SER A 152 28.24 28.85 22.36
C SER A 152 29.30 29.94 22.34
N CYS A 153 28.90 31.19 22.14
CA CYS A 153 29.76 32.36 22.30
C CYS A 153 30.22 32.50 23.77
N LYS A 154 31.43 33.04 23.98
CA LYS A 154 31.97 33.47 25.27
C LYS A 154 32.14 34.97 25.27
#